data_AF-A0A3D1TTC8-F1
#
_entry.id   AF-A0A3D1TTC8-F1
#
_cell.length_a   1.000
_cell.length_b   1.000
_cell.length_c   1.000
_cell.angle_alpha   90.00
_cell.angle_beta   90.00
_cell.angle_gamma   90.00
#
_symmetry.space_group_name_H-M   'P 1'
#
loop_
_entity.id
_entity.type
_entity.pdbx_description
1 polymer ?
#
loop_
_entity_poly.entity_id
_entity_poly.type
_entity_poly.pdbx_seq_one_letter_code
_entity_poly.pdbx_strand_id
1 'polypeptide(L)'
;MPSTDLDQAHLVLRYGDKLVPDTIQAHREIMNRSDNARHDVWWAWWRRVDEAHEDYQIDLLRSMQHRCRRGEPIAVALINAKQRRYWRAECAEIRMARPGHRMMAPDGGSKTPVYYRNQPFAAWLRLTSVDRLRPDAYLSQFSPEFPDCDETLYGISAENRSLFPQPSDDLTPIEVPHGGYILHISDLHFGSSQQYGQRFNRLLDRIHEVREHCKPGVSLLVVSGDLITGQPPTKQRERFEAARQFLESLVSDLGLRNEHVVMVPGNHDILLGPAQSGEVAKVAFDYGPTASIKEFMRKFYDVERPNLDWTRRFRFPDIDVIFVGLNSVRLPERGSHQFGYGDRGIYLPKLRRVLDTLQSERIQGFDRPTALCLVLHHHLLPVSHTIDIDQERQPSLTVDARQILEDCQEFGVDLILHGHQHQPFVGTYRLASPTDTGGFTWPSAAFLQGPLIVGMGSASVQVSPWNTCGLYRITRESIEVKLIGYTPEHQPLEIAKDISWPVRDKTPVLQANFQSVEQLLLL
;
A
#
# COMPACT_ATOMS: atom_id res chain seq x y z
N MET A 1 -11.02 14.44 15.50
CA MET A 1 -12.05 15.42 15.12
C MET A 1 -12.77 15.89 16.37
N PRO A 2 -13.00 17.20 16.55
CA PRO A 2 -13.97 17.68 17.55
C PRO A 2 -15.37 17.17 17.19
N SER A 3 -16.24 16.96 18.19
CA SER A 3 -17.59 16.40 18.01
C SER A 3 -18.49 17.22 17.08
N THR A 4 -18.20 18.50 16.90
CA THR A 4 -18.95 19.43 16.03
C THR A 4 -18.73 19.18 14.54
N ASP A 5 -17.59 18.65 14.12
CA ASP A 5 -17.29 18.42 12.69
C ASP A 5 -17.92 17.10 12.17
N LEU A 6 -18.16 16.14 13.08
CA LEU A 6 -18.88 14.91 12.76
C LEU A 6 -20.35 15.17 12.40
N ASP A 7 -20.99 16.16 13.02
CA ASP A 7 -22.43 16.43 12.84
C ASP A 7 -22.79 17.03 11.47
N GLN A 8 -21.81 17.48 10.69
CA GLN A 8 -22.01 17.99 9.33
C GLN A 8 -21.41 17.08 8.25
N ALA A 9 -20.72 16.01 8.65
CA ALA A 9 -19.97 15.16 7.72
C ALA A 9 -20.87 14.40 6.72
N HIS A 10 -20.32 14.11 5.54
CA HIS A 10 -20.89 13.12 4.61
C HIS A 10 -20.24 11.74 4.82
N LEU A 11 -20.85 10.68 4.31
CA LEU A 11 -20.31 9.32 4.42
C LEU A 11 -19.77 8.83 3.08
N VAL A 12 -18.68 8.07 3.14
CA VAL A 12 -18.21 7.23 2.03
C VAL A 12 -18.19 5.78 2.48
N LEU A 13 -18.88 4.92 1.74
CA LEU A 13 -18.83 3.48 1.91
C LEU A 13 -18.08 2.85 0.75
N ARG A 14 -17.00 2.14 1.07
CA ARG A 14 -16.29 1.33 0.08
C ARG A 14 -16.90 -0.06 0.01
N TYR A 15 -17.08 -0.56 -1.20
CA TYR A 15 -17.64 -1.90 -1.44
C TYR A 15 -16.87 -2.65 -2.52
N GLY A 16 -17.14 -3.95 -2.64
CA GLY A 16 -16.62 -4.78 -3.72
C GLY A 16 -17.51 -5.98 -4.00
N ASP A 17 -17.44 -6.48 -5.23
CA ASP A 17 -18.31 -7.53 -5.77
C ASP A 17 -17.83 -8.94 -5.40
N LYS A 18 -17.38 -9.14 -4.16
CA LYS A 18 -16.76 -10.40 -3.70
C LYS A 18 -17.79 -11.51 -3.45
N LEU A 19 -18.99 -11.14 -3.00
CA LEU A 19 -20.04 -12.07 -2.58
C LEU A 19 -21.14 -12.23 -3.64
N VAL A 20 -21.20 -11.30 -4.59
CA VAL A 20 -22.18 -11.26 -5.67
C VAL A 20 -21.54 -10.56 -6.88
N PRO A 21 -21.85 -10.97 -8.13
CA PRO A 21 -21.20 -10.39 -9.32
C PRO A 21 -21.38 -8.88 -9.50
N ASP A 22 -22.51 -8.33 -9.06
CA ASP A 22 -22.77 -6.89 -9.05
C ASP A 22 -23.55 -6.51 -7.78
N THR A 23 -22.83 -5.90 -6.84
CA THR A 23 -23.37 -5.47 -5.54
C THR A 23 -24.51 -4.48 -5.72
N ILE A 24 -24.41 -3.58 -6.70
CA ILE A 24 -25.34 -2.45 -6.83
C ILE A 24 -26.60 -2.88 -7.54
N GLN A 25 -26.46 -3.74 -8.54
CA GLN A 25 -27.60 -4.39 -9.16
C GLN A 25 -28.42 -5.16 -8.10
N ALA A 26 -27.77 -5.97 -7.27
CA ALA A 26 -28.46 -6.75 -6.23
C ALA A 26 -29.25 -5.87 -5.24
N HIS A 27 -28.74 -4.68 -4.90
CA HIS A 27 -29.47 -3.73 -4.04
C HIS A 27 -30.61 -3.04 -4.79
N ARG A 28 -30.39 -2.60 -6.04
CA ARG A 28 -31.41 -1.96 -6.88
C ARG A 28 -32.58 -2.90 -7.19
N GLU A 29 -32.30 -4.19 -7.40
CA GLU A 29 -33.35 -5.19 -7.57
C GLU A 29 -34.30 -5.20 -6.37
N ILE A 30 -33.80 -5.14 -5.14
CA ILE A 30 -34.63 -5.04 -3.93
C ILE A 30 -35.43 -3.73 -3.88
N MET A 31 -34.82 -2.60 -4.26
CA MET A 31 -35.52 -1.30 -4.29
C MET A 31 -36.64 -1.27 -5.34
N ASN A 32 -36.44 -1.94 -6.48
CA ASN A 32 -37.38 -1.93 -7.61
C ASN A 32 -38.41 -3.05 -7.57
N ARG A 33 -38.39 -3.90 -6.53
CA ARG A 33 -39.40 -4.94 -6.34
C ARG A 33 -40.79 -4.35 -6.15
N SER A 34 -41.78 -4.94 -6.82
CA SER A 34 -43.18 -4.50 -6.76
C SER A 34 -43.80 -4.57 -5.37
N ASP A 35 -43.34 -5.50 -4.52
CA ASP A 35 -43.78 -5.62 -3.12
C ASP A 35 -43.05 -4.64 -2.16
N ASN A 36 -42.07 -3.87 -2.66
CA ASN A 36 -41.36 -2.87 -1.88
C ASN A 36 -41.89 -1.45 -2.15
N ALA A 37 -43.04 -1.12 -1.57
CA ALA A 37 -43.71 0.17 -1.76
C ALA A 37 -42.88 1.40 -1.34
N ARG A 38 -41.82 1.23 -0.54
CA ARG A 38 -40.95 2.34 -0.10
C ARG A 38 -39.73 2.55 -0.99
N HIS A 39 -39.47 1.65 -1.93
CA HIS A 39 -38.31 1.66 -2.81
C HIS A 39 -36.97 1.82 -2.05
N ASP A 40 -36.86 1.26 -0.85
CA ASP A 40 -35.66 1.35 0.00
C ASP A 40 -35.01 -0.03 0.24
N VAL A 41 -33.72 -0.01 0.58
CA VAL A 41 -32.93 -1.22 0.81
C VAL A 41 -31.98 -1.04 1.99
N TRP A 42 -31.76 -2.11 2.74
CA TRP A 42 -30.74 -2.14 3.80
C TRP A 42 -29.38 -2.51 3.23
N TRP A 43 -28.41 -1.63 3.45
CA TRP A 43 -27.00 -1.82 3.18
C TRP A 43 -26.27 -2.17 4.47
N ALA A 44 -25.63 -3.33 4.53
CA ALA A 44 -24.79 -3.68 5.66
C ALA A 44 -23.43 -2.97 5.57
N TRP A 45 -22.95 -2.39 6.66
CA TRP A 45 -21.54 -2.06 6.77
C TRP A 45 -20.75 -3.36 7.00
N TRP A 46 -20.23 -3.91 5.91
CA TRP A 46 -19.27 -5.02 5.94
C TRP A 46 -17.95 -4.47 6.46
N ARG A 47 -17.84 -4.41 7.79
CA ARG A 47 -16.62 -3.99 8.49
C ARG A 47 -15.57 -5.09 8.39
N ARG A 48 -14.33 -4.73 8.03
CA ARG A 48 -13.19 -5.63 8.19
C ARG A 48 -12.80 -5.73 9.66
N VAL A 49 -12.42 -6.92 10.11
CA VAL A 49 -12.03 -7.13 11.52
C VAL A 49 -10.77 -6.34 11.89
N ASP A 50 -9.92 -6.00 10.90
CA ASP A 50 -8.73 -5.18 11.03
C ASP A 50 -8.97 -3.68 10.76
N GLU A 51 -10.23 -3.22 10.62
CA GLU A 51 -10.51 -1.80 10.46
C GLU A 51 -10.05 -1.02 11.69
N ALA A 52 -9.07 -0.16 11.43
CA ALA A 52 -8.32 0.57 12.42
C ALA A 52 -9.26 1.36 13.35
N HIS A 53 -10.13 2.19 12.77
CA HIS A 53 -10.76 3.29 13.49
C HIS A 53 -12.14 2.98 14.09
N GLU A 54 -12.36 1.78 14.66
CA GLU A 54 -13.71 1.33 15.10
C GLU A 54 -14.43 2.40 15.94
N ASP A 55 -13.78 2.94 16.96
CA ASP A 55 -14.40 3.94 17.83
C ASP A 55 -14.83 5.19 17.04
N TYR A 56 -13.97 5.67 16.13
CA TYR A 56 -14.28 6.81 15.27
C TYR A 56 -15.39 6.50 14.27
N GLN A 57 -15.39 5.32 13.62
CA GLN A 57 -16.43 4.95 12.67
C GLN A 57 -17.77 4.71 13.37
N ILE A 58 -17.75 4.13 14.57
CA ILE A 58 -18.93 3.98 15.40
C ILE A 58 -19.44 5.35 15.86
N ASP A 59 -18.56 6.27 16.26
CA ASP A 59 -18.95 7.63 16.64
C ASP A 59 -19.47 8.43 15.45
N LEU A 60 -18.87 8.28 14.26
CA LEU A 60 -19.33 8.84 13.00
C LEU A 60 -20.73 8.31 12.67
N LEU A 61 -20.92 6.99 12.65
CA LEU A 61 -22.23 6.39 12.41
C LEU A 61 -23.26 6.78 13.48
N ARG A 62 -22.81 7.00 14.73
CA ARG A 62 -23.67 7.50 15.82
C ARG A 62 -24.13 8.92 15.55
N SER A 63 -23.23 9.84 15.19
CA SER A 63 -23.60 11.21 14.81
C SER A 63 -24.56 11.20 13.62
N MET A 64 -24.25 10.42 12.58
CA MET A 64 -25.11 10.24 11.41
C MET A 64 -26.49 9.67 11.76
N GLN A 65 -26.56 8.68 12.66
CA GLN A 65 -27.83 8.16 13.17
C GLN A 65 -28.67 9.23 13.85
N HIS A 66 -28.05 10.16 14.61
CA HIS A 66 -28.77 11.25 15.26
C HIS A 66 -29.35 12.22 14.23
N ARG A 67 -28.62 12.53 13.16
CA ARG A 67 -29.12 13.37 12.05
C ARG A 67 -30.32 12.74 11.34
N CYS A 68 -30.24 11.46 10.97
CA CYS A 68 -31.38 10.77 10.36
C CYS A 68 -32.62 10.81 11.27
N ARG A 69 -32.46 10.71 12.60
CA ARG A 69 -33.58 10.81 13.56
C ARG A 69 -34.22 12.20 13.60
N ARG A 70 -33.48 13.26 13.26
CA ARG A 70 -34.03 14.62 13.09
C ARG A 70 -34.74 14.82 11.75
N GLY A 71 -34.77 13.81 10.89
CA GLY A 71 -35.38 13.90 9.56
C GLY A 71 -34.47 14.50 8.49
N GLU A 72 -33.15 14.54 8.73
CA GLU A 72 -32.14 14.98 7.77
C GLU A 72 -31.51 13.74 7.09
N PRO A 73 -31.84 13.44 5.82
CA PRO A 73 -31.16 12.37 5.08
C PRO A 73 -29.68 12.71 4.87
N ILE A 74 -28.85 11.67 4.78
CA ILE A 74 -27.41 11.81 4.61
C ILE A 74 -27.05 11.33 3.21
N ALA A 75 -26.38 12.18 2.45
CA ALA A 75 -25.75 11.76 1.21
C ALA A 75 -24.56 10.85 1.50
N VAL A 76 -24.55 9.68 0.86
CA VAL A 76 -23.52 8.64 0.98
C VAL A 76 -22.91 8.41 -0.41
N ALA A 77 -21.58 8.48 -0.51
CA ALA A 77 -20.86 8.02 -1.68
C ALA A 77 -20.58 6.52 -1.55
N LEU A 78 -21.03 5.71 -2.51
CA LEU A 78 -20.71 4.28 -2.59
C LEU A 78 -19.59 4.09 -3.63
N ILE A 79 -18.44 3.59 -3.21
CA ILE A 79 -17.26 3.49 -4.08
C ILE A 79 -16.80 2.04 -4.22
N ASN A 80 -16.78 1.55 -5.46
CA ASN A 80 -16.07 0.32 -5.80
C ASN A 80 -14.64 0.68 -6.15
N ALA A 81 -13.71 0.45 -5.22
CA ALA A 81 -12.32 0.85 -5.41
C ALA A 81 -11.65 0.10 -6.58
N LYS A 82 -11.89 -1.21 -6.70
CA LYS A 82 -11.29 -2.06 -7.75
C LYS A 82 -11.73 -1.64 -9.16
N GLN A 83 -13.01 -1.31 -9.34
CA GLN A 83 -13.57 -0.94 -10.64
C GLN A 83 -13.64 0.58 -10.87
N ARG A 84 -13.24 1.39 -9.88
CA ARG A 84 -13.37 2.86 -9.87
C ARG A 84 -14.76 3.37 -10.28
N ARG A 85 -15.81 2.75 -9.70
CA ARG A 85 -17.21 3.14 -9.91
C ARG A 85 -17.74 3.85 -8.67
N TYR A 86 -18.40 4.99 -8.85
CA TYR A 86 -18.84 5.88 -7.77
C TYR A 86 -20.34 6.06 -7.88
N TRP A 87 -21.13 5.72 -6.87
CA TRP A 87 -22.57 6.00 -6.85
C TRP A 87 -22.92 6.95 -5.70
N ARG A 88 -24.03 7.67 -5.86
CA ARG A 88 -24.60 8.51 -4.81
C ARG A 88 -25.83 7.82 -4.25
N ALA A 89 -25.92 7.71 -2.94
CA ALA A 89 -27.08 7.17 -2.25
C ALA A 89 -27.58 8.15 -1.19
N GLU A 90 -28.89 8.19 -0.99
CA GLU A 90 -29.50 8.88 0.14
C GLU A 90 -29.74 7.88 1.28
N CYS A 91 -29.17 8.14 2.46
CA CYS A 91 -29.37 7.32 3.65
C CYS A 91 -30.37 7.99 4.58
N ALA A 92 -31.51 7.32 4.78
CA ALA A 92 -32.62 7.84 5.57
C ALA A 92 -32.68 7.25 6.99
N GLU A 93 -31.93 6.20 7.29
CA GLU A 93 -31.88 5.59 8.62
C GLU A 93 -30.60 4.79 8.82
N ILE A 94 -30.04 4.84 10.04
CA ILE A 94 -28.90 4.01 10.43
C ILE A 94 -29.28 3.23 11.70
N ARG A 95 -29.09 1.92 11.68
CA ARG A 95 -29.23 1.03 12.85
C ARG A 95 -27.88 0.41 13.16
N MET A 96 -27.49 0.40 14.43
CA MET A 96 -26.20 -0.12 14.87
C MET A 96 -26.40 -1.09 16.02
N ALA A 97 -25.55 -2.10 16.07
CA ALA A 97 -25.38 -2.91 17.27
C ALA A 97 -24.65 -2.12 18.37
N ARG A 98 -24.66 -2.64 19.60
CA ARG A 98 -23.79 -2.11 20.65
C ARG A 98 -22.31 -2.26 20.21
N PRO A 99 -21.39 -1.39 20.67
CA PRO A 99 -19.96 -1.56 20.39
C PRO A 99 -19.49 -2.99 20.69
N GLY A 100 -18.67 -3.56 19.80
CA GLY A 100 -18.22 -4.95 19.86
C GLY A 100 -19.27 -6.03 19.55
N HIS A 101 -20.53 -5.66 19.27
CA HIS A 101 -21.59 -6.60 18.90
C HIS A 101 -21.98 -6.45 17.44
N ARG A 102 -22.72 -7.44 16.91
CA ARG A 102 -23.30 -7.42 15.56
C ARG A 102 -24.79 -7.73 15.65
N MET A 103 -25.57 -7.21 14.71
CA MET A 103 -27.02 -7.42 14.64
C MET A 103 -27.45 -7.92 13.26
N MET A 104 -28.50 -8.74 13.25
CA MET A 104 -29.12 -9.23 12.01
C MET A 104 -29.77 -8.10 11.21
N ALA A 105 -30.04 -8.39 9.94
CA ALA A 105 -30.73 -7.49 9.03
C ALA A 105 -32.06 -6.99 9.65
N PRO A 106 -32.32 -5.68 9.62
CA PRO A 106 -33.60 -5.13 10.04
C PRO A 106 -34.77 -5.68 9.21
N ASP A 107 -36.00 -5.50 9.70
CA ASP A 107 -37.24 -5.87 9.01
C ASP A 107 -37.30 -7.35 8.57
N GLY A 108 -36.70 -8.23 9.37
CA GLY A 108 -36.57 -9.66 9.07
C GLY A 108 -35.75 -9.96 7.81
N GLY A 109 -34.97 -8.98 7.31
CA GLY A 109 -34.16 -9.09 6.10
C GLY A 109 -34.95 -9.09 4.78
N SER A 110 -36.25 -8.78 4.83
CA SER A 110 -37.13 -8.70 3.65
C SER A 110 -36.65 -7.68 2.61
N LYS A 111 -36.02 -6.60 3.08
CA LYS A 111 -35.44 -5.50 2.28
C LYS A 111 -33.92 -5.55 2.19
N THR A 112 -33.36 -6.76 2.24
CA THR A 112 -31.92 -6.99 2.23
C THR A 112 -31.57 -8.02 1.16
N PRO A 113 -30.50 -7.79 0.37
CA PRO A 113 -29.97 -8.81 -0.53
C PRO A 113 -29.65 -10.12 0.19
N VAL A 114 -29.82 -11.25 -0.50
CA VAL A 114 -29.71 -12.60 0.09
C VAL A 114 -28.36 -12.84 0.76
N TYR A 115 -27.27 -12.33 0.17
CA TYR A 115 -25.92 -12.53 0.68
C TYR A 115 -25.63 -11.77 1.99
N TYR A 116 -26.44 -10.76 2.34
CA TYR A 116 -26.37 -10.07 3.64
C TYR A 116 -27.41 -10.57 4.64
N ARG A 117 -28.54 -11.09 4.17
CA ARG A 117 -29.72 -11.40 4.98
C ARG A 117 -29.44 -12.29 6.20
N ASN A 118 -28.57 -13.29 6.05
CA ASN A 118 -28.39 -14.36 7.02
C ASN A 118 -27.15 -14.19 7.92
N GLN A 119 -26.53 -12.99 7.93
CA GLN A 119 -25.34 -12.72 8.73
C GLN A 119 -25.50 -11.44 9.56
N PRO A 120 -24.92 -11.38 10.77
CA PRO A 120 -24.99 -10.18 11.59
C PRO A 120 -23.86 -9.20 11.22
N PHE A 121 -24.18 -7.91 11.20
CA PHE A 121 -23.26 -6.81 10.89
C PHE A 121 -23.25 -5.75 11.98
N ALA A 122 -22.19 -4.94 12.04
CA ALA A 122 -22.02 -3.89 13.06
C ALA A 122 -23.05 -2.75 12.88
N ALA A 123 -23.33 -2.39 11.63
CA ALA A 123 -24.30 -1.36 11.29
C ALA A 123 -25.04 -1.66 9.97
N TRP A 124 -26.22 -1.07 9.86
CA TRP A 124 -27.13 -1.16 8.72
C TRP A 124 -27.60 0.24 8.34
N LEU A 125 -27.47 0.58 7.07
CA LEU A 125 -27.87 1.87 6.50
C LEU A 125 -29.05 1.65 5.56
N ARG A 126 -30.16 2.36 5.76
CA ARG A 126 -31.34 2.29 4.89
C ARG A 126 -31.18 3.30 3.78
N LEU A 127 -30.91 2.81 2.58
CA LEU A 127 -30.73 3.61 1.40
C LEU A 127 -32.06 3.77 0.67
N THR A 128 -32.40 5.00 0.29
CA THR A 128 -33.63 5.37 -0.44
C THR A 128 -33.38 5.71 -1.90
N SER A 129 -32.13 5.94 -2.28
CA SER A 129 -31.71 6.03 -3.69
C SER A 129 -30.32 5.42 -3.86
N VAL A 130 -30.00 4.97 -5.07
CA VAL A 130 -28.65 4.57 -5.47
C VAL A 130 -28.49 4.96 -6.93
N ASP A 131 -27.87 6.11 -7.19
CA ASP A 131 -27.78 6.76 -8.49
C ASP A 131 -26.35 6.77 -9.02
N ARG A 132 -26.23 6.71 -10.35
CA ARG A 132 -24.91 6.70 -10.99
C ARG A 132 -24.24 8.08 -10.81
N LEU A 133 -23.08 8.13 -10.18
CA LEU A 133 -22.25 9.32 -10.03
C LEU A 133 -21.04 9.21 -10.99
N ARG A 134 -20.72 10.31 -11.67
CA ARG A 134 -19.51 10.41 -12.49
C ARG A 134 -18.32 10.85 -11.61
N PRO A 135 -17.06 10.55 -11.99
CA PRO A 135 -15.90 10.92 -11.18
C PRO A 135 -15.78 12.43 -10.88
N ASP A 136 -16.03 13.30 -11.87
CA ASP A 136 -16.09 14.77 -11.73
C ASP A 136 -17.16 15.22 -10.73
N ALA A 137 -18.32 14.56 -10.75
CA ALA A 137 -19.40 14.82 -9.81
C ALA A 137 -19.03 14.38 -8.38
N TYR A 138 -18.24 13.32 -8.21
CA TYR A 138 -17.72 12.93 -6.89
C TYR A 138 -16.75 14.00 -6.35
N LEU A 139 -15.80 14.44 -7.17
CA LEU A 139 -14.80 15.45 -6.79
C LEU A 139 -15.43 16.81 -6.45
N SER A 140 -16.58 17.15 -7.02
CA SER A 140 -17.30 18.39 -6.70
C SER A 140 -18.28 18.25 -5.54
N GLN A 141 -18.96 17.11 -5.37
CA GLN A 141 -20.02 16.94 -4.37
C GLN A 141 -19.55 16.34 -3.05
N PHE A 142 -18.50 15.52 -3.05
CA PHE A 142 -18.06 14.75 -1.88
C PHE A 142 -16.67 15.19 -1.44
N SER A 143 -15.62 14.64 -2.03
CA SER A 143 -14.23 14.95 -1.64
C SER A 143 -13.32 15.01 -2.86
N PRO A 144 -12.31 15.91 -2.88
CA PRO A 144 -11.21 15.83 -3.84
C PRO A 144 -10.30 14.61 -3.57
N GLU A 145 -10.39 14.01 -2.38
CA GLU A 145 -9.60 12.85 -1.97
C GLU A 145 -10.33 11.54 -2.33
N PHE A 146 -9.54 10.49 -2.59
CA PHE A 146 -10.05 9.14 -2.75
C PHE A 146 -9.83 8.33 -1.46
N PRO A 147 -10.77 7.46 -1.06
CA PRO A 147 -10.61 6.60 0.12
C PRO A 147 -9.59 5.47 -0.12
N ASP A 148 -8.31 5.84 -0.10
CA ASP A 148 -7.16 4.97 -0.40
C ASP A 148 -6.68 4.11 0.77
N CYS A 149 -7.22 4.34 1.97
CA CYS A 149 -6.86 3.55 3.13
C CYS A 149 -7.60 2.20 3.13
N ASP A 150 -7.32 1.32 4.08
CA ASP A 150 -7.89 -0.03 4.09
C ASP A 150 -9.34 -0.09 4.62
N GLU A 151 -9.84 1.03 5.12
CA GLU A 151 -11.16 1.19 5.72
C GLU A 151 -12.29 1.02 4.70
N THR A 152 -13.45 0.59 5.21
CA THR A 152 -14.66 0.46 4.39
C THR A 152 -15.67 1.57 4.64
N LEU A 153 -15.44 2.40 5.66
CA LEU A 153 -16.26 3.56 5.99
C LEU A 153 -15.36 4.77 6.30
N TYR A 154 -15.67 5.89 5.64
CA TYR A 154 -15.04 7.18 5.85
C TYR A 154 -16.09 8.26 6.12
N GLY A 155 -15.70 9.27 6.88
CA GLY A 155 -16.37 10.55 6.95
C GLY A 155 -15.72 11.55 6.01
N ILE A 156 -16.47 12.54 5.55
CA ILE A 156 -15.96 13.72 4.83
C ILE A 156 -16.19 14.93 5.72
N SER A 157 -15.13 15.66 6.09
CA SER A 157 -15.29 16.91 6.85
C SER A 157 -16.09 17.94 6.05
N ALA A 158 -17.02 18.61 6.71
CA ALA A 158 -17.83 19.64 6.05
C ALA A 158 -17.02 20.92 5.79
N GLU A 159 -15.98 21.17 6.58
CA GLU A 159 -15.18 22.40 6.51
C GLU A 159 -14.26 22.41 5.29
N ASN A 160 -13.58 21.30 5.01
CA ASN A 160 -12.53 21.23 3.99
C ASN A 160 -12.69 20.04 3.03
N ARG A 161 -13.77 19.26 3.16
CA ARG A 161 -14.07 18.09 2.30
C ARG A 161 -13.01 16.98 2.34
N SER A 162 -12.15 16.95 3.35
CA SER A 162 -11.12 15.91 3.50
C SER A 162 -11.69 14.62 4.09
N LEU A 163 -11.10 13.48 3.74
CA LEU A 163 -11.57 12.15 4.16
C LEU A 163 -11.02 11.77 5.54
N PHE A 164 -11.85 11.10 6.33
CA PHE A 164 -11.45 10.62 7.66
C PHE A 164 -11.89 9.17 7.87
N PRO A 165 -11.02 8.30 8.42
CA PRO A 165 -9.67 8.62 8.90
C PRO A 165 -8.72 9.05 7.77
N GLN A 166 -7.87 10.03 8.08
CA GLN A 166 -6.80 10.44 7.17
C GLN A 166 -5.77 9.32 7.08
N PRO A 167 -5.07 9.17 5.94
CA PRO A 167 -3.95 8.26 5.84
C PRO A 167 -2.95 8.51 6.98
N SER A 168 -2.53 7.44 7.66
CA SER A 168 -1.58 7.47 8.79
C SER A 168 -0.17 7.95 8.42
N ASP A 169 0.07 8.30 7.16
CA ASP A 169 1.37 8.68 6.64
C ASP A 169 1.68 10.14 7.03
N ASP A 170 2.19 10.32 8.25
CA ASP A 170 2.87 11.55 8.66
C ASP A 170 4.26 11.60 8.01
N LEU A 171 4.58 12.72 7.37
CA LEU A 171 5.87 12.98 6.72
C LEU A 171 6.87 13.70 7.64
N THR A 172 6.58 13.77 8.94
CA THR A 172 7.56 14.18 9.96
C THR A 172 8.86 13.37 9.79
N PRO A 173 10.02 14.02 9.58
CA PRO A 173 11.26 13.31 9.28
C PRO A 173 11.79 12.52 10.47
N ILE A 174 12.18 11.27 10.22
CA ILE A 174 12.86 10.40 11.17
C ILE A 174 14.38 10.59 11.00
N GLU A 175 15.07 11.05 12.05
CA GLU A 175 16.53 11.24 12.03
C GLU A 175 17.26 9.90 11.90
N VAL A 176 18.19 9.79 10.96
CA VAL A 176 19.03 8.59 10.84
C VAL A 176 20.28 8.67 11.73
N PRO A 177 20.78 7.56 12.29
CA PRO A 177 21.79 7.61 13.35
C PRO A 177 23.21 8.00 12.91
N HIS A 178 23.63 7.67 11.68
CA HIS A 178 25.04 7.78 11.26
C HIS A 178 25.26 8.43 9.88
N GLY A 179 24.19 8.89 9.19
CA GLY A 179 24.27 9.53 7.87
C GLY A 179 24.97 8.69 6.79
N GLY A 180 24.93 7.36 6.93
CA GLY A 180 25.69 6.41 6.13
C GLY A 180 24.89 5.74 5.02
N TYR A 181 25.01 4.42 4.92
CA TYR A 181 24.42 3.63 3.85
C TYR A 181 23.00 3.17 4.17
N ILE A 182 22.22 2.98 3.12
CA ILE A 182 20.98 2.20 3.14
C ILE A 182 21.36 0.77 2.78
N LEU A 183 21.06 -0.19 3.65
CA LEU A 183 21.19 -1.62 3.38
C LEU A 183 19.87 -2.15 2.82
N HIS A 184 19.88 -2.82 1.68
CA HIS A 184 18.70 -3.43 1.08
C HIS A 184 18.85 -4.94 0.97
N ILE A 185 17.90 -5.66 1.56
CA ILE A 185 17.77 -7.11 1.50
C ILE A 185 16.36 -7.48 1.02
N SER A 186 16.21 -8.67 0.46
CA SER A 186 14.91 -9.19 0.01
C SER A 186 14.87 -10.71 0.09
N ASP A 187 13.66 -11.27 -0.04
CA ASP A 187 13.41 -12.71 -0.17
C ASP A 187 14.07 -13.52 0.97
N LEU A 188 13.68 -13.24 2.21
CA LEU A 188 14.22 -13.86 3.44
C LEU A 188 13.66 -15.27 3.71
N HIS A 189 12.43 -15.55 3.25
CA HIS A 189 11.81 -16.88 3.23
C HIS A 189 11.96 -17.73 4.52
N PHE A 190 11.64 -17.14 5.68
CA PHE A 190 11.53 -17.84 6.97
C PHE A 190 10.40 -18.91 6.98
N GLY A 191 10.61 -20.09 7.58
CA GLY A 191 9.80 -21.33 7.40
C GLY A 191 10.02 -22.46 8.46
N SER A 192 10.18 -23.72 8.02
CA SER A 192 10.53 -25.00 8.74
C SER A 192 11.54 -25.13 9.93
N SER A 193 11.23 -24.75 11.18
CA SER A 193 12.10 -24.66 12.41
C SER A 193 13.55 -25.23 12.48
N GLN A 194 13.88 -26.45 12.04
CA GLN A 194 15.23 -27.03 12.24
C GLN A 194 16.34 -26.46 11.34
N GLN A 195 16.02 -26.01 10.13
CA GLN A 195 17.00 -25.40 9.22
C GLN A 195 17.22 -23.89 9.49
N TYR A 196 16.41 -23.30 10.38
CA TYR A 196 16.38 -21.85 10.59
C TYR A 196 17.54 -21.34 11.40
N GLY A 197 17.83 -21.93 12.56
CA GLY A 197 18.95 -21.45 13.41
C GLY A 197 20.28 -21.39 12.65
N GLN A 198 20.53 -22.38 11.77
CA GLN A 198 21.76 -22.42 10.97
C GLN A 198 21.75 -21.46 9.76
N ARG A 199 20.60 -21.22 9.12
CA ARG A 199 20.50 -20.23 8.02
C ARG A 199 20.50 -18.80 8.55
N PHE A 200 19.84 -18.58 9.68
CA PHE A 200 19.78 -17.33 10.44
C PHE A 200 21.17 -16.83 10.82
N ASN A 201 21.96 -17.67 11.51
CA ASN A 201 23.30 -17.28 11.94
C ASN A 201 24.20 -16.99 10.74
N ARG A 202 24.16 -17.84 9.71
CA ARG A 202 24.94 -17.65 8.49
C ARG A 202 24.58 -16.35 7.75
N LEU A 203 23.31 -15.99 7.68
CA LEU A 203 22.89 -14.74 7.05
C LEU A 203 23.38 -13.53 7.86
N LEU A 204 23.24 -13.58 9.19
CA LEU A 204 23.69 -12.51 10.07
C LEU A 204 25.21 -12.32 9.98
N ASP A 205 25.98 -13.42 10.01
CA ASP A 205 27.45 -13.40 9.84
C ASP A 205 27.85 -12.73 8.51
N ARG A 206 27.16 -13.07 7.41
CA ARG A 206 27.44 -12.47 6.09
C ARG A 206 27.06 -10.99 6.05
N ILE A 207 25.96 -10.59 6.69
CA ILE A 207 25.60 -9.17 6.80
C ILE A 207 26.63 -8.41 7.67
N HIS A 208 27.19 -9.04 8.71
CA HIS A 208 28.29 -8.46 9.47
C HIS A 208 29.55 -8.25 8.63
N GLU A 209 29.91 -9.19 7.76
CA GLU A 209 31.04 -9.01 6.84
C GLU A 209 30.77 -7.91 5.80
N VAL A 210 29.52 -7.77 5.35
CA VAL A 210 29.09 -6.64 4.50
C VAL A 210 29.23 -5.31 5.24
N ARG A 211 29.06 -5.28 6.58
CA ARG A 211 29.21 -4.06 7.38
C ARG A 211 30.59 -3.41 7.24
N GLU A 212 31.64 -4.21 7.04
CA GLU A 212 32.98 -3.69 6.81
C GLU A 212 33.10 -2.87 5.52
N HIS A 213 32.18 -3.08 4.57
CA HIS A 213 32.12 -2.38 3.29
C HIS A 213 31.31 -1.06 3.35
N CYS A 214 30.67 -0.73 4.48
CA CYS A 214 29.78 0.43 4.61
C CYS A 214 30.20 1.40 5.73
N LYS A 215 31.34 2.09 5.60
CA LYS A 215 31.75 3.18 6.53
C LYS A 215 31.15 4.53 6.08
N PRO A 216 30.49 5.32 6.96
CA PRO A 216 30.56 5.29 8.43
C PRO A 216 29.64 4.27 9.11
N GLY A 217 28.63 3.72 8.43
CA GLY A 217 27.75 2.67 8.95
C GLY A 217 26.49 2.52 8.09
N VAL A 218 25.61 1.59 8.47
CA VAL A 218 24.24 1.54 7.95
C VAL A 218 23.36 2.49 8.76
N SER A 219 22.49 3.24 8.08
CA SER A 219 21.60 4.23 8.67
C SER A 219 20.12 3.93 8.40
N LEU A 220 19.84 3.02 7.47
CA LEU A 220 18.49 2.58 7.13
C LEU A 220 18.56 1.15 6.60
N LEU A 221 17.54 0.35 6.94
CA LEU A 221 17.36 -1.00 6.38
C LEU A 221 16.12 -1.01 5.48
N VAL A 222 16.26 -1.51 4.26
CA VAL A 222 15.16 -1.78 3.33
C VAL A 222 14.97 -3.29 3.21
N VAL A 223 13.74 -3.76 3.37
CA VAL A 223 13.33 -5.15 3.21
C VAL A 223 12.18 -5.24 2.21
N SER A 224 12.46 -5.67 0.98
CA SER A 224 11.50 -5.59 -0.14
C SER A 224 10.63 -6.85 -0.34
N GLY A 225 10.22 -7.49 0.75
CA GLY A 225 9.21 -8.56 0.76
C GLY A 225 9.74 -9.98 0.89
N ASP A 226 8.81 -10.93 0.87
CA ASP A 226 8.99 -12.37 1.08
C ASP A 226 9.78 -12.67 2.35
N LEU A 227 9.27 -12.16 3.48
CA LEU A 227 9.82 -12.43 4.80
C LEU A 227 9.73 -13.91 5.13
N ILE A 228 8.62 -14.56 4.76
CA ILE A 228 8.36 -15.95 5.11
C ILE A 228 8.15 -16.83 3.86
N THR A 229 8.07 -18.14 4.05
CA THR A 229 7.73 -19.09 2.98
C THR A 229 7.10 -20.38 3.52
N GLY A 230 6.56 -21.18 2.59
CA GLY A 230 6.15 -22.56 2.81
C GLY A 230 4.71 -22.76 3.27
N GLN A 231 4.33 -24.04 3.40
CA GLN A 231 3.01 -24.53 3.83
C GLN A 231 3.17 -25.38 5.12
N PRO A 232 2.13 -25.65 5.91
CA PRO A 232 0.75 -25.11 5.81
C PRO A 232 0.62 -23.67 6.36
N PRO A 233 -0.50 -22.97 6.09
CA PRO A 233 -0.75 -21.60 6.58
C PRO A 233 -0.86 -21.55 8.11
N THR A 234 -1.19 -22.68 8.75
CA THR A 234 -1.28 -22.78 10.22
C THR A 234 0.03 -22.50 10.94
N LYS A 235 1.18 -22.61 10.23
CA LYS A 235 2.51 -22.28 10.78
C LYS A 235 2.99 -20.87 10.43
N GLN A 236 2.18 -20.04 9.78
CA GLN A 236 2.59 -18.71 9.34
C GLN A 236 3.02 -17.81 10.52
N ARG A 237 2.33 -17.91 11.66
CA ARG A 237 2.66 -17.16 12.89
C ARG A 237 4.06 -17.48 13.42
N GLU A 238 4.43 -18.77 13.49
CA GLU A 238 5.76 -19.20 13.95
C GLU A 238 6.86 -18.64 13.04
N ARG A 239 6.61 -18.57 11.73
CA ARG A 239 7.56 -18.06 10.74
C ARG A 239 7.74 -16.56 10.81
N PHE A 240 6.64 -15.83 10.96
CA PHE A 240 6.70 -14.39 11.20
C PHE A 240 7.41 -14.05 12.50
N GLU A 241 7.22 -14.87 13.55
CA GLU A 241 7.95 -14.69 14.80
C GLU A 241 9.46 -14.91 14.63
N ALA A 242 9.88 -15.93 13.87
CA ALA A 242 11.29 -16.12 13.53
C ALA A 242 11.86 -14.97 12.70
N ALA A 243 11.12 -14.47 11.70
CA ALA A 243 11.51 -13.30 10.91
C ALA A 243 11.62 -12.04 11.78
N ARG A 244 10.72 -11.87 12.77
CA ARG A 244 10.72 -10.74 13.69
C ARG A 244 11.98 -10.74 14.55
N GLN A 245 12.29 -11.88 15.17
CA GLN A 245 13.48 -12.04 15.99
C GLN A 245 14.77 -11.78 15.20
N PHE A 246 14.83 -12.23 13.94
CA PHE A 246 15.94 -11.92 13.04
C PHE A 246 16.08 -10.44 12.77
N LEU A 247 15.00 -9.79 12.35
CA LEU A 247 15.03 -8.38 12.01
C LEU A 247 15.33 -7.52 13.24
N GLU A 248 14.82 -7.86 14.41
CA GLU A 248 15.15 -7.16 15.66
C GLU A 248 16.62 -7.32 16.05
N SER A 249 17.19 -8.53 15.91
CA SER A 249 18.62 -8.76 16.12
C SER A 249 19.44 -7.92 15.15
N LEU A 250 19.11 -7.98 13.86
CA LEU A 250 19.83 -7.25 12.81
C LEU A 250 19.73 -5.73 13.02
N VAL A 251 18.55 -5.21 13.33
CA VAL A 251 18.32 -3.78 13.63
C VAL A 251 19.16 -3.34 14.82
N SER A 252 19.15 -4.13 15.90
CA SER A 252 19.97 -3.87 17.09
C SER A 252 21.46 -3.85 16.76
N ASP A 253 21.96 -4.84 16.02
CA ASP A 253 23.37 -4.97 15.67
C ASP A 253 23.87 -3.86 14.73
N LEU A 254 22.97 -3.34 13.89
CA LEU A 254 23.22 -2.18 13.03
C LEU A 254 23.10 -0.84 13.78
N GLY A 255 22.72 -0.84 15.07
CA GLY A 255 22.49 0.38 15.85
C GLY A 255 21.27 1.18 15.39
N LEU A 256 20.30 0.49 14.77
CA LEU A 256 19.07 1.07 14.26
C LEU A 256 17.93 0.91 15.28
N ARG A 257 16.82 1.61 15.00
CA ARG A 257 15.53 1.41 15.66
C ARG A 257 14.57 0.85 14.62
N ASN A 258 13.50 0.20 15.06
CA ASN A 258 12.52 -0.41 14.14
C ASN A 258 11.92 0.63 13.18
N GLU A 259 11.80 1.90 13.57
CA GLU A 259 11.35 2.98 12.69
C GLU A 259 12.30 3.29 11.51
N HIS A 260 13.59 2.93 11.61
CA HIS A 260 14.60 3.02 10.53
C HIS A 260 14.56 1.83 9.56
N VAL A 261 13.49 1.01 9.61
CA VAL A 261 13.29 -0.09 8.67
C VAL A 261 12.15 0.25 7.71
N VAL A 262 12.47 0.24 6.43
CA VAL A 262 11.54 0.32 5.31
C VAL A 262 11.18 -1.10 4.89
N MET A 263 9.90 -1.47 4.97
CA MET A 263 9.46 -2.82 4.63
C MET A 263 8.16 -2.85 3.83
N VAL A 264 8.11 -3.72 2.83
CA VAL A 264 6.90 -4.04 2.05
C VAL A 264 6.67 -5.55 2.05
N PRO A 265 5.42 -6.03 1.92
CA PRO A 265 5.14 -7.47 1.84
C PRO A 265 5.46 -8.04 0.45
N GLY A 266 5.83 -9.32 0.42
CA GLY A 266 5.88 -10.14 -0.80
C GLY A 266 4.75 -11.16 -0.90
N ASN A 267 4.70 -11.89 -2.01
CA ASN A 267 3.60 -12.82 -2.30
C ASN A 267 3.55 -14.02 -1.36
N HIS A 268 4.66 -14.36 -0.66
CA HIS A 268 4.68 -15.39 0.37
C HIS A 268 4.20 -14.89 1.74
N ASP A 269 4.16 -13.58 1.97
CA ASP A 269 3.73 -12.98 3.23
C ASP A 269 2.20 -12.88 3.36
N ILE A 270 1.50 -12.88 2.22
CA ILE A 270 0.05 -12.71 2.11
C ILE A 270 -0.60 -14.03 1.68
N LEU A 271 -1.71 -14.38 2.32
CA LEU A 271 -2.43 -15.60 2.00
C LEU A 271 -3.20 -15.45 0.68
N LEU A 272 -2.62 -15.96 -0.40
CA LEU A 272 -3.22 -15.98 -1.75
C LEU A 272 -3.99 -17.29 -2.00
N GLY A 273 -5.28 -17.19 -2.33
CA GLY A 273 -6.10 -18.32 -2.75
C GLY A 273 -7.60 -18.02 -2.72
N PRO A 274 -8.42 -18.67 -3.58
CA PRO A 274 -9.86 -18.53 -3.52
C PRO A 274 -10.34 -19.08 -2.18
N ALA A 275 -11.20 -18.32 -1.50
CA ALA A 275 -11.98 -18.81 -0.37
C ALA A 275 -12.95 -19.89 -0.88
N GLN A 276 -12.46 -21.11 -1.14
CA GLN A 276 -13.30 -22.28 -1.40
C GLN A 276 -12.86 -23.45 -0.51
N SER A 277 -13.77 -23.73 0.43
CA SER A 277 -13.85 -24.80 1.44
C SER A 277 -12.62 -25.07 2.33
N GLY A 278 -12.79 -24.78 3.62
CA GLY A 278 -11.90 -25.22 4.72
C GLY A 278 -11.58 -24.12 5.73
N GLU A 279 -10.71 -24.42 6.69
CA GLU A 279 -10.23 -23.47 7.72
C GLU A 279 -9.56 -22.22 7.12
N VAL A 280 -8.90 -22.35 5.95
CA VAL A 280 -8.27 -21.22 5.24
C VAL A 280 -9.30 -20.22 4.72
N ALA A 281 -10.44 -20.69 4.22
CA ALA A 281 -11.54 -19.82 3.81
C ALA A 281 -12.14 -19.10 5.02
N LYS A 282 -12.23 -19.77 6.19
CA LYS A 282 -12.71 -19.17 7.44
C LYS A 282 -11.73 -18.13 8.01
N VAL A 283 -10.42 -18.38 7.97
CA VAL A 283 -9.39 -17.42 8.40
C VAL A 283 -9.29 -16.22 7.45
N ALA A 284 -9.33 -16.43 6.14
CA ALA A 284 -9.38 -15.35 5.16
C ALA A 284 -10.68 -14.55 5.22
N PHE A 285 -11.79 -15.17 5.60
CA PHE A 285 -13.09 -14.54 5.81
C PHE A 285 -13.16 -13.75 7.14
N ASP A 286 -12.63 -14.30 8.23
CA ASP A 286 -12.67 -13.69 9.56
C ASP A 286 -11.60 -12.61 9.76
N TYR A 287 -10.44 -12.71 9.12
CA TYR A 287 -9.30 -11.79 9.35
C TYR A 287 -8.72 -11.13 8.09
N GLY A 288 -9.03 -11.62 6.90
CA GLY A 288 -8.46 -11.12 5.63
C GLY A 288 -7.10 -11.74 5.28
N PRO A 289 -6.70 -11.74 3.99
CA PRO A 289 -5.47 -12.38 3.51
C PRO A 289 -4.17 -11.74 4.03
N THR A 290 -4.26 -10.52 4.57
CA THR A 290 -3.15 -9.71 5.07
C THR A 290 -3.01 -9.74 6.60
N ALA A 291 -3.86 -10.48 7.31
CA ALA A 291 -3.93 -10.46 8.77
C ALA A 291 -2.59 -10.75 9.45
N SER A 292 -1.91 -11.82 9.03
CA SER A 292 -0.67 -12.27 9.65
C SER A 292 0.48 -11.28 9.45
N ILE A 293 0.63 -10.73 8.25
CA ILE A 293 1.65 -9.72 7.97
C ILE A 293 1.34 -8.41 8.72
N LYS A 294 0.08 -8.02 8.83
CA LYS A 294 -0.31 -6.88 9.68
C LYS A 294 -0.01 -7.15 11.15
N GLU A 295 -0.29 -8.33 11.68
CA GLU A 295 0.07 -8.68 13.06
C GLU A 295 1.58 -8.58 13.29
N PHE A 296 2.38 -9.08 12.33
CA PHE A 296 3.83 -8.95 12.34
C PHE A 296 4.26 -7.48 12.36
N MET A 297 3.78 -6.65 11.42
CA MET A 297 4.13 -5.24 11.32
C MET A 297 3.74 -4.45 12.56
N ARG A 298 2.58 -4.79 13.16
CA ARG A 298 2.06 -4.20 14.40
C ARG A 298 3.04 -4.39 15.55
N LYS A 299 3.51 -5.64 15.71
CA LYS A 299 4.49 -6.01 16.74
C LYS A 299 5.87 -5.42 16.47
N PHE A 300 6.30 -5.44 15.21
CA PHE A 300 7.63 -4.98 14.82
C PHE A 300 7.78 -3.47 14.97
N TYR A 301 6.84 -2.67 14.45
CA TYR A 301 6.93 -1.21 14.55
C TYR A 301 6.38 -0.64 15.86
N ASP A 302 5.85 -1.49 16.75
CA ASP A 302 5.08 -1.08 17.94
C ASP A 302 4.02 -0.02 17.62
N VAL A 303 3.33 -0.23 16.51
CA VAL A 303 2.21 0.62 16.08
C VAL A 303 0.94 -0.16 16.30
N GLU A 304 -0.12 0.50 16.75
CA GLU A 304 -1.41 -0.18 16.88
C GLU A 304 -1.91 -0.72 15.54
N ARG A 305 -1.60 -0.02 14.43
CA ARG A 305 -2.29 -0.18 13.14
C ARG A 305 -1.34 0.00 11.95
N PRO A 306 -0.71 -1.07 11.47
CA PRO A 306 0.23 -0.98 10.36
C PRO A 306 -0.51 -0.91 9.02
N ASN A 307 -0.06 0.01 8.16
CA ASN A 307 -0.45 0.04 6.75
C ASN A 307 0.56 -0.77 5.92
N LEU A 308 0.08 -1.48 4.89
CA LEU A 308 0.96 -2.19 3.94
C LEU A 308 1.38 -1.28 2.79
N ASP A 309 0.71 -0.15 2.63
CA ASP A 309 1.06 0.94 1.73
C ASP A 309 1.31 2.19 2.56
N TRP A 310 2.51 2.71 2.57
CA TRP A 310 2.87 3.76 3.51
C TRP A 310 3.89 4.73 2.91
N THR A 311 4.03 5.90 3.53
CA THR A 311 5.05 6.87 3.16
C THR A 311 5.80 7.31 4.41
N ARG A 312 7.14 7.31 4.38
CA ARG A 312 7.99 7.84 5.46
C ARG A 312 9.12 8.68 4.92
N ARG A 313 9.50 9.70 5.69
CA ARG A 313 10.64 10.57 5.41
C ARG A 313 11.74 10.33 6.42
N PHE A 314 12.96 10.20 5.94
CA PHE A 314 14.16 10.03 6.74
C PHE A 314 15.09 11.21 6.52
N ARG A 315 15.61 11.79 7.61
CA ARG A 315 16.55 12.90 7.54
C ARG A 315 17.98 12.38 7.58
N PHE A 316 18.67 12.49 6.45
CA PHE A 316 20.11 12.32 6.34
C PHE A 316 20.81 13.68 6.50
N PRO A 317 22.14 13.75 6.70
CA PRO A 317 22.83 15.01 7.01
C PRO A 317 22.64 16.14 5.98
N ASP A 318 22.62 15.83 4.69
CA ASP A 318 22.56 16.79 3.57
C ASP A 318 21.30 16.69 2.70
N ILE A 319 20.50 15.64 2.88
CA ILE A 319 19.31 15.35 2.08
C ILE A 319 18.23 14.69 2.93
N ASP A 320 16.96 14.86 2.55
CA ASP A 320 15.88 14.00 3.05
C ASP A 320 15.57 12.89 2.03
N VAL A 321 15.33 11.68 2.52
CA VAL A 321 14.97 10.53 1.68
C VAL A 321 13.56 10.09 2.03
N ILE A 322 12.65 10.17 1.06
CA ILE A 322 11.25 9.79 1.22
C ILE A 322 11.02 8.45 0.54
N PHE A 323 10.54 7.48 1.29
CA PHE A 323 10.14 6.17 0.77
C PHE A 323 8.62 6.07 0.71
N VAL A 324 8.12 5.70 -0.47
CA VAL A 324 6.76 5.21 -0.68
C VAL A 324 6.83 3.69 -0.76
N GLY A 325 6.33 3.00 0.27
CA GLY A 325 6.18 1.55 0.29
C GLY A 325 4.85 1.15 -0.34
N LEU A 326 4.91 0.25 -1.32
CA LEU A 326 3.75 -0.21 -2.09
C LEU A 326 3.59 -1.73 -1.95
N ASN A 327 2.46 -2.16 -1.40
CA ASN A 327 2.03 -3.54 -1.46
C ASN A 327 1.60 -3.88 -2.90
N SER A 328 2.46 -4.62 -3.61
CA SER A 328 2.18 -5.09 -4.97
C SER A 328 1.45 -6.44 -5.00
N VAL A 329 1.08 -7.03 -3.86
CA VAL A 329 0.41 -8.33 -3.76
C VAL A 329 -1.10 -8.11 -3.60
N ARG A 330 -1.78 -7.83 -4.72
CA ARG A 330 -3.22 -7.45 -4.72
C ARG A 330 -4.14 -8.37 -5.51
N LEU A 331 -3.58 -9.29 -6.28
CA LEU A 331 -4.37 -10.20 -7.12
C LEU A 331 -4.80 -11.42 -6.30
N PRO A 332 -6.11 -11.62 -6.06
CA PRO A 332 -6.60 -12.68 -5.18
C PRO A 332 -6.70 -14.05 -5.88
N GLU A 333 -6.46 -14.11 -7.19
CA GLU A 333 -6.75 -15.28 -8.02
C GLU A 333 -5.67 -16.35 -7.91
N ARG A 334 -6.06 -17.63 -7.95
CA ARG A 334 -5.11 -18.75 -7.91
C ARG A 334 -4.18 -18.68 -9.12
N GLY A 335 -2.87 -18.79 -8.89
CA GLY A 335 -1.87 -18.63 -9.96
C GLY A 335 -1.41 -17.19 -10.20
N SER A 336 -2.07 -16.19 -9.59
CA SER A 336 -1.66 -14.79 -9.75
C SER A 336 -0.50 -14.35 -8.84
N HIS A 337 0.02 -15.26 -8.01
CA HIS A 337 1.12 -15.00 -7.06
C HIS A 337 2.45 -14.59 -7.72
N GLN A 338 2.59 -14.79 -9.03
CA GLN A 338 3.73 -14.35 -9.82
C GLN A 338 3.54 -12.92 -10.36
N PHE A 339 2.34 -12.34 -10.26
CA PHE A 339 2.03 -11.04 -10.85
C PHE A 339 1.83 -9.99 -9.75
N GLY A 340 2.56 -8.88 -9.89
CA GLY A 340 2.33 -7.69 -9.08
C GLY A 340 1.16 -6.86 -9.60
N TYR A 341 0.55 -6.09 -8.71
CA TYR A 341 -0.37 -5.01 -9.10
C TYR A 341 -0.20 -3.84 -8.12
N GLY A 342 0.24 -2.69 -8.62
CA GLY A 342 0.45 -1.50 -7.79
C GLY A 342 -0.84 -0.76 -7.48
N ASP A 343 -1.78 -0.73 -8.42
CA ASP A 343 -3.02 0.05 -8.39
C ASP A 343 -2.75 1.56 -8.32
N ARG A 344 -2.85 2.23 -9.48
CA ARG A 344 -2.71 3.69 -9.62
C ARG A 344 -3.64 4.48 -8.70
N GLY A 345 -4.79 3.92 -8.31
CA GLY A 345 -5.66 4.54 -7.31
C GLY A 345 -4.95 4.76 -5.98
N ILE A 346 -4.05 3.87 -5.58
CA ILE A 346 -3.45 3.83 -4.23
C ILE A 346 -2.11 4.56 -4.17
N TYR A 347 -1.21 4.32 -5.13
CA TYR A 347 0.13 4.91 -5.05
C TYR A 347 0.19 6.36 -5.54
N LEU A 348 -0.65 6.74 -6.51
CA LEU A 348 -0.60 8.09 -7.10
C LEU A 348 -0.95 9.18 -6.07
N PRO A 349 -1.99 9.01 -5.22
CA PRO A 349 -2.29 10.00 -4.17
C PRO A 349 -1.18 10.13 -3.13
N LYS A 350 -0.43 9.05 -2.85
CA LYS A 350 0.76 9.10 -1.97
C LYS A 350 1.87 9.93 -2.59
N LEU A 351 2.18 9.72 -3.88
CA LEU A 351 3.15 10.53 -4.61
C LEU A 351 2.72 12.01 -4.65
N ARG A 352 1.43 12.28 -4.88
CA ARG A 352 0.87 13.63 -4.88
C ARG A 352 1.02 14.30 -3.51
N ARG A 353 0.66 13.61 -2.43
CA ARG A 353 0.81 14.10 -1.05
C ARG A 353 2.25 14.46 -0.71
N VAL A 354 3.23 13.67 -1.18
CA VAL A 354 4.65 14.00 -1.02
C VAL A 354 4.97 15.33 -1.70
N LEU A 355 4.60 15.49 -2.97
CA LEU A 355 4.87 16.73 -3.71
C LEU A 355 4.15 17.95 -3.11
N ASP A 356 2.90 17.80 -2.69
CA ASP A 356 2.14 18.88 -2.05
C ASP A 356 2.79 19.30 -0.72
N THR A 357 3.30 18.34 0.04
CA THR A 357 4.05 18.60 1.29
C THR A 357 5.34 19.36 1.01
N LEU A 358 6.15 18.89 0.05
CA LEU A 358 7.40 19.56 -0.35
C LEU A 358 7.14 20.98 -0.87
N GLN A 359 6.06 21.17 -1.64
CA GLN A 359 5.66 22.49 -2.12
C GLN A 359 5.27 23.43 -0.97
N SER A 360 4.48 22.93 -0.01
CA SER A 360 4.06 23.70 1.16
C SER A 360 5.26 24.14 1.99
N GLU A 361 6.19 23.21 2.28
CA GLU A 361 7.44 23.48 2.98
C GLU A 361 8.27 24.55 2.26
N ARG A 362 8.38 24.44 0.93
CA ARG A 362 9.12 25.40 0.11
C ARG A 362 8.53 26.81 0.19
N ILE A 363 7.21 26.93 0.12
CA ILE A 363 6.50 28.22 0.26
C ILE A 363 6.76 28.83 1.65
N GLN A 364 6.90 27.99 2.67
CA GLN A 364 7.26 28.39 4.04
C GLN A 364 8.76 28.68 4.23
N GLY A 365 9.57 28.58 3.17
CA GLY A 365 11.01 28.83 3.20
C GLY A 365 11.87 27.62 3.57
N PHE A 366 11.28 26.42 3.67
CA PHE A 366 12.00 25.17 3.89
C PHE A 366 12.20 24.43 2.56
N ASP A 367 13.37 24.62 1.93
CA ASP A 367 13.71 23.99 0.64
C ASP A 367 14.94 23.08 0.81
N ARG A 368 14.72 21.88 1.37
CA ARG A 368 15.77 20.89 1.60
C ARG A 368 15.86 19.91 0.43
N PRO A 369 17.07 19.58 -0.07
CA PRO A 369 17.23 18.55 -1.09
C PRO A 369 16.53 17.26 -0.68
N THR A 370 15.79 16.65 -1.61
CA THR A 370 14.96 15.48 -1.32
C THR A 370 15.10 14.42 -2.42
N ALA A 371 15.40 13.19 -2.03
CA ALA A 371 15.29 12.01 -2.89
C ALA A 371 13.96 11.30 -2.64
N LEU A 372 13.25 10.94 -3.71
CA LEU A 372 11.98 10.21 -3.65
C LEU A 372 12.20 8.77 -4.13
N CYS A 373 11.86 7.80 -3.30
CA CYS A 373 12.08 6.39 -3.55
C CYS A 373 10.76 5.61 -3.51
N LEU A 374 10.61 4.63 -4.40
CA LEU A 374 9.51 3.66 -4.39
C LEU A 374 10.05 2.27 -4.00
N VAL A 375 9.34 1.55 -3.13
CA VAL A 375 9.67 0.16 -2.79
C VAL A 375 8.45 -0.70 -3.02
N LEU A 376 8.62 -1.81 -3.73
CA LEU A 376 7.57 -2.81 -3.98
C LEU A 376 8.22 -4.18 -4.15
N HIS A 377 7.50 -5.26 -3.89
CA HIS A 377 8.10 -6.59 -4.01
C HIS A 377 8.28 -7.06 -5.47
N HIS A 378 7.20 -7.07 -6.26
CA HIS A 378 7.24 -7.47 -7.67
C HIS A 378 7.99 -6.47 -8.55
N HIS A 379 8.75 -6.99 -9.51
CA HIS A 379 9.55 -6.18 -10.43
C HIS A 379 8.70 -5.44 -11.49
N LEU A 380 9.21 -4.29 -11.95
CA LEU A 380 8.58 -3.45 -12.98
C LEU A 380 9.20 -3.62 -14.38
N LEU A 381 10.44 -4.12 -14.44
CA LEU A 381 11.13 -4.41 -15.69
C LEU A 381 11.46 -5.91 -15.79
N PRO A 382 11.63 -6.47 -17.00
CA PRO A 382 12.17 -7.81 -17.15
C PRO A 382 13.57 -7.89 -16.52
N VAL A 383 13.73 -8.80 -15.55
CA VAL A 383 15.00 -9.00 -14.84
C VAL A 383 15.82 -10.13 -15.47
N SER A 384 15.16 -11.24 -15.81
CA SER A 384 15.82 -12.40 -16.42
C SER A 384 16.06 -12.18 -17.92
N HIS A 385 17.22 -12.61 -18.43
CA HIS A 385 17.53 -12.59 -19.87
C HIS A 385 16.57 -13.47 -20.68
N THR A 386 16.26 -14.65 -20.14
CA THR A 386 15.29 -15.61 -20.68
C THR A 386 14.52 -16.21 -19.52
N ILE A 387 13.23 -16.47 -19.72
CA ILE A 387 12.41 -17.19 -18.76
C ILE A 387 12.31 -18.64 -19.26
N ASP A 388 12.86 -19.57 -18.49
CA ASP A 388 12.64 -21.00 -18.75
C ASP A 388 11.19 -21.32 -18.42
N ILE A 389 10.38 -21.51 -19.46
CA ILE A 389 8.97 -21.87 -19.33
C ILE A 389 8.92 -23.38 -19.07
N ASP A 390 8.94 -23.78 -17.80
CA ASP A 390 8.60 -25.13 -17.36
C ASP A 390 7.25 -25.14 -16.62
N GLN A 391 6.83 -26.29 -16.09
CA GLN A 391 5.53 -26.40 -15.40
C GLN A 391 5.50 -25.64 -14.06
N GLU A 392 6.64 -25.19 -13.53
CA GLU A 392 6.76 -24.56 -12.20
C GLU A 392 7.06 -23.06 -12.26
N ARG A 393 7.78 -22.56 -13.29
CA ARG A 393 8.13 -21.15 -13.46
C ARG A 393 7.27 -20.46 -14.52
N GLN A 394 6.35 -19.63 -14.08
CA GLN A 394 5.55 -18.78 -14.96
C GLN A 394 6.24 -17.43 -15.19
N PRO A 395 5.99 -16.77 -16.34
CA PRO A 395 6.38 -15.39 -16.51
C PRO A 395 5.80 -14.52 -15.40
N SER A 396 6.66 -13.70 -14.79
CA SER A 396 6.29 -12.72 -13.78
C SER A 396 6.44 -11.32 -14.38
N LEU A 397 5.46 -10.46 -14.11
CA LEU A 397 5.58 -9.01 -14.27
C LEU A 397 4.49 -8.33 -13.44
N THR A 398 4.76 -7.10 -12.99
CA THR A 398 3.70 -6.25 -12.45
C THR A 398 2.74 -5.83 -13.57
N VAL A 399 1.44 -6.09 -13.43
CA VAL A 399 0.44 -5.95 -14.50
C VAL A 399 0.27 -4.51 -14.99
N ASP A 400 0.44 -3.54 -14.09
CA ASP A 400 0.41 -2.11 -14.35
C ASP A 400 1.81 -1.47 -14.34
N ALA A 401 2.86 -2.27 -14.59
CA ALA A 401 4.25 -1.83 -14.49
C ALA A 401 4.54 -0.56 -15.30
N ARG A 402 4.06 -0.50 -16.54
CA ARG A 402 4.26 0.67 -17.41
C ARG A 402 3.66 1.94 -16.80
N GLN A 403 2.42 1.85 -16.30
CA GLN A 403 1.74 2.98 -15.67
C GLN A 403 2.49 3.48 -14.44
N ILE A 404 2.99 2.56 -13.60
CA ILE A 404 3.81 2.89 -12.42
C ILE A 404 5.09 3.59 -12.86
N LEU A 405 5.79 3.07 -13.87
CA LEU A 405 7.05 3.62 -14.36
C LEU A 405 6.88 5.04 -14.96
N GLU A 406 5.80 5.25 -15.72
CA GLU A 406 5.44 6.56 -16.27
C GLU A 406 5.13 7.57 -15.16
N ASP A 407 4.26 7.19 -14.20
CA ASP A 407 3.94 8.03 -13.06
C ASP A 407 5.19 8.31 -12.20
N CYS A 408 6.08 7.33 -11.99
CA CYS A 408 7.34 7.53 -11.27
C CYS A 408 8.28 8.52 -11.98
N GLN A 409 8.34 8.47 -13.31
CA GLN A 409 9.12 9.43 -14.09
C GLN A 409 8.51 10.83 -13.95
N GLU A 410 7.19 10.96 -14.11
CA GLU A 410 6.46 12.23 -13.99
C GLU A 410 6.58 12.87 -12.60
N PHE A 411 6.47 12.07 -11.53
CA PHE A 411 6.48 12.54 -10.15
C PHE A 411 7.88 12.70 -9.54
N GLY A 412 8.94 12.48 -10.31
CA GLY A 412 10.29 12.76 -9.79
C GLY A 412 10.89 11.66 -8.90
N VAL A 413 10.37 10.42 -8.90
CA VAL A 413 10.94 9.25 -8.18
C VAL A 413 12.36 8.90 -8.66
N ASP A 414 13.37 9.06 -7.82
CA ASP A 414 14.78 8.84 -8.17
C ASP A 414 15.20 7.36 -8.18
N LEU A 415 14.62 6.56 -7.27
CA LEU A 415 15.02 5.17 -7.03
C LEU A 415 13.81 4.27 -6.83
N ILE A 416 13.80 3.12 -7.50
CA ILE A 416 12.81 2.06 -7.31
C ILE A 416 13.54 0.79 -6.85
N LEU A 417 13.08 0.21 -5.73
CA LEU A 417 13.65 -0.99 -5.12
C LEU A 417 12.64 -2.14 -5.16
N HIS A 418 13.08 -3.34 -5.59
CA HIS A 418 12.24 -4.53 -5.62
C HIS A 418 12.96 -5.85 -5.33
N GLY A 419 12.19 -6.95 -5.23
CA GLY A 419 12.66 -8.34 -5.01
C GLY A 419 12.02 -9.32 -6.01
N HIS A 420 11.49 -10.45 -5.50
CA HIS A 420 10.65 -11.46 -6.16
C HIS A 420 11.37 -12.43 -7.12
N GLN A 421 12.22 -11.93 -8.02
CA GLN A 421 12.89 -12.79 -9.02
C GLN A 421 14.16 -13.47 -8.50
N HIS A 422 14.60 -13.13 -7.26
CA HIS A 422 15.83 -13.63 -6.65
C HIS A 422 17.08 -13.39 -7.52
N GLN A 423 17.06 -12.34 -8.34
CA GLN A 423 18.16 -11.98 -9.22
C GLN A 423 18.55 -10.51 -8.99
N PRO A 424 19.85 -10.21 -8.81
CA PRO A 424 20.31 -8.84 -8.76
C PRO A 424 20.07 -8.15 -10.11
N PHE A 425 19.53 -6.94 -10.06
CA PHE A 425 19.23 -6.15 -11.25
C PHE A 425 19.56 -4.69 -11.01
N VAL A 426 20.17 -4.04 -11.99
CA VAL A 426 20.30 -2.59 -12.04
C VAL A 426 19.92 -2.14 -13.44
N GLY A 427 18.92 -1.28 -13.54
CA GLY A 427 18.46 -0.74 -14.79
C GLY A 427 17.87 0.65 -14.62
N THR A 428 17.50 1.27 -15.73
CA THR A 428 16.75 2.51 -15.73
C THR A 428 15.61 2.39 -16.73
N TYR A 429 14.50 3.05 -16.42
CA TYR A 429 13.42 3.25 -17.36
C TYR A 429 13.41 4.70 -17.77
N ARG A 430 13.35 4.98 -19.07
CA ARG A 430 13.17 6.34 -19.59
C ARG A 430 12.17 6.32 -20.73
N LEU A 431 11.05 7.01 -20.53
CA LEU A 431 10.11 7.27 -21.61
C LEU A 431 10.39 8.64 -22.22
N ALA A 432 10.81 8.67 -23.48
CA ALA A 432 11.13 9.91 -24.19
C ALA A 432 9.87 10.67 -24.66
N SER A 433 8.74 9.98 -24.83
CA SER A 433 7.46 10.57 -25.21
C SER A 433 6.31 9.73 -24.64
N PRO A 434 5.47 10.28 -23.75
CA PRO A 434 4.24 9.63 -23.34
C PRO A 434 3.23 9.73 -24.48
N THR A 435 3.11 8.68 -25.29
CA THR A 435 1.98 8.56 -26.22
C THR A 435 1.11 7.40 -25.79
N ASP A 436 -0.13 7.70 -25.42
CA ASP A 436 -1.27 6.82 -25.67
C ASP A 436 -2.49 7.70 -26.05
N THR A 437 -2.84 7.65 -27.34
CA THR A 437 -4.07 8.19 -27.97
C THR A 437 -4.35 9.70 -27.90
N GLY A 438 -4.05 10.43 -28.98
CA GLY A 438 -4.88 11.56 -29.43
C GLY A 438 -4.36 12.99 -29.26
N GLY A 439 -3.17 13.23 -28.72
CA GLY A 439 -2.60 14.58 -28.65
C GLY A 439 -1.10 14.60 -28.37
N PHE A 440 -0.36 15.38 -29.16
CA PHE A 440 1.07 15.64 -28.93
C PHE A 440 1.21 16.69 -27.82
N THR A 441 1.35 16.26 -26.56
CA THR A 441 1.89 17.12 -25.51
C THR A 441 3.26 16.59 -25.15
N TRP A 442 4.29 17.39 -25.48
CA TRP A 442 5.66 17.07 -25.11
C TRP A 442 5.82 17.35 -23.62
N PRO A 443 6.30 16.39 -22.83
CA PRO A 443 6.55 16.67 -21.44
C PRO A 443 7.72 17.66 -21.29
N SER A 444 7.76 18.38 -20.16
CA SER A 444 8.80 19.38 -19.90
C SER A 444 10.20 18.73 -19.83
N ALA A 445 11.27 19.52 -19.96
CA ALA A 445 12.65 19.01 -19.90
C ALA A 445 12.98 18.22 -18.60
N ALA A 446 12.19 18.44 -17.54
CA ALA A 446 12.25 17.69 -16.28
C ALA A 446 11.89 16.20 -16.41
N PHE A 447 11.18 15.84 -17.46
CA PHE A 447 10.68 14.50 -17.76
C PHE A 447 11.73 13.60 -18.42
N LEU A 448 12.91 14.14 -18.75
CA LEU A 448 13.93 13.43 -19.52
C LEU A 448 14.80 12.50 -18.67
N GLN A 449 14.75 12.55 -17.35
CA GLN A 449 15.45 11.60 -16.48
C GLN A 449 14.44 10.72 -15.77
N GLY A 450 14.55 9.40 -15.99
CA GLY A 450 13.72 8.42 -15.30
C GLY A 450 14.39 7.84 -14.04
N PRO A 451 13.69 6.97 -13.32
CA PRO A 451 14.21 6.36 -12.09
C PRO A 451 15.37 5.39 -12.36
N LEU A 452 16.27 5.28 -11.38
CA LEU A 452 17.12 4.09 -11.23
C LEU A 452 16.29 2.97 -10.62
N ILE A 453 16.40 1.76 -11.15
CA ILE A 453 15.64 0.58 -10.71
C ILE A 453 16.65 -0.46 -10.26
N VAL A 454 16.53 -0.88 -9.00
CA VAL A 454 17.41 -1.89 -8.40
C VAL A 454 16.59 -3.04 -7.88
N GLY A 455 16.77 -4.21 -8.50
CA GLY A 455 16.23 -5.47 -8.03
C GLY A 455 17.24 -6.17 -7.13
N MET A 456 16.77 -6.63 -5.98
CA MET A 456 17.58 -7.47 -5.12
C MET A 456 17.46 -8.93 -5.53
N GLY A 457 18.56 -9.66 -5.39
CA GLY A 457 18.49 -11.11 -5.36
C GLY A 457 17.92 -11.60 -4.03
N SER A 458 18.07 -12.88 -3.75
CA SER A 458 17.71 -13.37 -2.42
C SER A 458 18.84 -13.18 -1.43
N ALA A 459 18.50 -12.74 -0.22
CA ALA A 459 19.45 -12.70 0.89
C ALA A 459 19.68 -14.09 1.51
N SER A 460 18.76 -15.04 1.33
CA SER A 460 18.73 -16.27 2.14
C SER A 460 18.47 -17.57 1.36
N VAL A 461 17.92 -17.47 0.15
CA VAL A 461 17.53 -18.61 -0.68
C VAL A 461 18.51 -18.79 -1.80
N GLN A 462 19.15 -19.97 -1.80
CA GLN A 462 20.12 -20.38 -2.79
C GLN A 462 19.44 -20.81 -4.11
N VAL A 463 18.81 -19.85 -4.81
CA VAL A 463 18.28 -20.03 -6.18
C VAL A 463 19.37 -19.75 -7.22
N SER A 464 20.31 -18.88 -6.86
CA SER A 464 21.54 -18.54 -7.56
C SER A 464 22.74 -19.10 -6.76
N PRO A 465 23.92 -19.32 -7.38
CA PRO A 465 25.13 -19.62 -6.61
C PRO A 465 25.46 -18.56 -5.55
N TRP A 466 24.93 -17.33 -5.69
CA TRP A 466 25.18 -16.21 -4.78
C TRP A 466 23.89 -15.64 -4.19
N ASN A 467 23.90 -15.40 -2.89
CA ASN A 467 22.96 -14.48 -2.24
C ASN A 467 23.44 -13.05 -2.46
N THR A 468 22.54 -12.07 -2.41
CA THR A 468 22.92 -10.66 -2.63
C THR A 468 22.28 -9.70 -1.64
N CYS A 469 22.94 -8.57 -1.43
CA CYS A 469 22.40 -7.39 -0.75
C CYS A 469 22.86 -6.11 -1.46
N GLY A 470 22.11 -5.03 -1.25
CA GLY A 470 22.40 -3.71 -1.81
C GLY A 470 22.89 -2.74 -0.76
N LEU A 471 23.90 -1.95 -1.10
CA LEU A 471 24.35 -0.81 -0.31
C LEU A 471 24.18 0.46 -1.14
N TYR A 472 23.41 1.41 -0.61
CA TYR A 472 23.14 2.68 -1.28
C TYR A 472 23.63 3.85 -0.46
N ARG A 473 24.30 4.81 -1.11
CA ARG A 473 24.63 6.10 -0.52
C ARG A 473 23.92 7.19 -1.32
N ILE A 474 23.01 7.89 -0.67
CA ILE A 474 22.23 8.96 -1.28
C ILE A 474 22.76 10.29 -0.74
N THR A 475 23.26 11.14 -1.63
CA THR A 475 23.64 12.54 -1.35
C THR A 475 22.72 13.46 -2.12
N ARG A 476 22.79 14.77 -1.88
CA ARG A 476 22.01 15.75 -2.66
C ARG A 476 22.30 15.71 -4.18
N GLU A 477 23.46 15.19 -4.61
CA GLU A 477 23.84 15.09 -6.02
C GLU A 477 23.54 13.73 -6.65
N SER A 478 23.74 12.63 -5.91
CA SER A 478 23.73 11.30 -6.52
C SER A 478 23.33 10.16 -5.58
N ILE A 479 22.84 9.09 -6.19
CA ILE A 479 22.59 7.78 -5.62
C ILE A 479 23.70 6.85 -6.10
N GLU A 480 24.58 6.47 -5.18
CA GLU A 480 25.61 5.48 -5.43
C GLU A 480 25.10 4.09 -5.06
N VAL A 481 25.27 3.12 -5.95
CA VAL A 481 24.80 1.75 -5.77
C VAL A 481 25.96 0.77 -5.80
N LYS A 482 26.00 -0.09 -4.77
CA LYS A 482 26.82 -1.28 -4.72
C LYS A 482 25.94 -2.50 -4.48
N LEU A 483 26.15 -3.56 -5.26
CA LEU A 483 25.56 -4.87 -4.99
C LEU A 483 26.66 -5.81 -4.51
N ILE A 484 26.42 -6.42 -3.36
CA ILE A 484 27.36 -7.37 -2.75
C ILE A 484 26.77 -8.77 -2.89
N GLY A 485 27.51 -9.66 -3.55
CA GLY A 485 27.23 -11.08 -3.61
C GLY A 485 28.00 -11.84 -2.54
N TYR A 486 27.37 -12.83 -1.91
CA TYR A 486 28.02 -13.69 -0.92
C TYR A 486 27.51 -15.13 -0.98
N THR A 487 28.33 -16.07 -0.53
CA THR A 487 27.99 -17.49 -0.40
C THR A 487 28.41 -18.00 0.98
N PRO A 488 27.93 -19.17 1.44
CA PRO A 488 28.46 -19.77 2.65
C PRO A 488 29.98 -20.08 2.56
N GLU A 489 30.51 -20.32 1.36
CA GLU A 489 31.89 -20.77 1.16
C GLU A 489 32.89 -19.65 0.79
N HIS A 490 32.42 -18.48 0.37
CA HIS A 490 33.27 -17.38 -0.13
C HIS A 490 33.00 -16.07 0.59
N GLN A 491 34.05 -15.24 0.71
CA GLN A 491 33.92 -13.87 1.22
C GLN A 491 32.99 -13.02 0.34
N PRO A 492 32.31 -12.01 0.92
CA PRO A 492 31.50 -11.07 0.16
C PRO A 492 32.30 -10.38 -0.94
N LEU A 493 31.69 -10.25 -2.11
CA LEU A 493 32.28 -9.64 -3.29
C LEU A 493 31.34 -8.57 -3.85
N GLU A 494 31.89 -7.42 -4.25
CA GLU A 494 31.14 -6.43 -5.05
C GLU A 494 30.86 -7.01 -6.44
N ILE A 495 29.62 -7.38 -6.72
CA ILE A 495 29.16 -7.90 -8.02
C ILE A 495 28.67 -6.79 -8.96
N ALA A 496 28.31 -5.64 -8.41
CA ALA A 496 28.09 -4.41 -9.15
C ALA A 496 28.64 -3.22 -8.34
N LYS A 497 29.45 -2.38 -8.98
CA LYS A 497 30.10 -1.21 -8.39
C LYS A 497 30.17 -0.06 -9.39
N ASP A 498 30.58 1.11 -8.92
CA ASP A 498 30.76 2.32 -9.73
C ASP A 498 29.48 2.82 -10.44
N ILE A 499 28.31 2.41 -9.94
CA ILE A 499 27.02 2.93 -10.40
C ILE A 499 26.71 4.19 -9.60
N SER A 500 26.62 5.31 -10.29
CA SER A 500 26.17 6.60 -9.75
C SER A 500 25.05 7.14 -10.61
N TRP A 501 23.94 7.53 -9.98
CA TRP A 501 22.75 8.06 -10.65
C TRP A 501 22.39 9.43 -10.06
N PRO A 502 22.09 10.46 -10.86
CA PRO A 502 21.80 11.79 -10.33
C PRO A 502 20.49 11.81 -9.51
N VAL A 503 20.50 12.53 -8.39
CA VAL A 503 19.26 12.91 -7.67
C VAL A 503 18.62 14.08 -8.40
N ARG A 504 17.32 13.97 -8.71
CA ARG A 504 16.61 14.98 -9.51
C ARG A 504 16.19 16.17 -8.67
N ASP A 505 16.45 17.39 -9.15
CA ASP A 505 15.82 18.61 -8.62
C ASP A 505 14.31 18.51 -8.77
N LYS A 506 13.59 18.63 -7.65
CA LYS A 506 12.13 18.54 -7.61
C LYS A 506 11.45 19.83 -8.08
N THR A 507 12.18 20.94 -8.20
CA THR A 507 11.63 22.25 -8.61
C THR A 507 10.77 22.19 -9.87
N PRO A 508 11.22 21.60 -10.99
CA PRO A 508 10.42 21.59 -12.20
C PRO A 508 9.15 20.72 -12.08
N VAL A 509 9.23 19.62 -11.32
CA VAL A 509 8.10 18.71 -11.06
C VAL A 509 7.05 19.42 -10.21
N LEU A 510 7.48 20.16 -9.18
CA LEU A 510 6.62 20.95 -8.32
C LEU A 510 5.92 22.09 -9.09
N GLN A 511 6.65 22.78 -10.00
CA GLN A 511 6.08 23.84 -10.84
C GLN A 511 5.03 23.31 -11.83
N ALA A 512 5.30 22.18 -12.50
CA ALA A 512 4.38 21.58 -13.47
C ALA A 512 3.09 21.07 -12.80
N ASN A 513 3.20 20.48 -11.62
CA ASN A 513 2.07 19.92 -10.87
C ASN A 513 1.18 20.99 -10.19
N PHE A 514 1.62 22.25 -10.11
CA PHE A 514 0.83 23.34 -9.54
C PHE A 514 -0.03 24.03 -10.61
N GLN A 515 0.51 24.19 -11.83
CA GLN A 515 -0.24 24.76 -12.96
C GLN A 515 -1.46 23.90 -13.36
N SER A 516 -1.39 22.58 -13.18
CA SER A 516 -2.51 21.67 -13.46
C SER A 516 -3.65 21.77 -12.43
N VAL A 517 -3.36 22.11 -11.17
CA VAL A 517 -4.37 22.28 -10.11
C VAL A 517 -5.15 23.59 -10.28
N GLU A 518 -4.48 24.68 -10.65
CA GLU A 518 -5.16 25.94 -10.99
C GLU A 518 -6.03 25.81 -12.25
N GLN A 519 -5.58 25.05 -13.26
CA GLN A 519 -6.39 24.78 -14.46
C GLN A 519 -7.59 23.87 -14.19
N LEU A 520 -7.48 22.93 -13.24
CA LEU A 520 -8.61 22.09 -12.78
C LEU A 520 -9.61 22.86 -11.90
N LEU A 521 -9.23 24.00 -11.32
CA LEU A 521 -10.15 24.89 -10.58
C LEU A 521 -10.82 25.94 -11.47
N LEU A 522 -10.36 26.10 -12.71
CA LEU A 522 -10.89 27.04 -13.72
C LEU A 522 -11.75 26.36 -14.81
N LEU A 523 -11.88 25.03 -14.77
CA LEU A 523 -12.76 24.20 -15.60
C LEU A 523 -13.81 23.50 -14.73
#